data_AF-A0A3B1D4G9-F1
#
_entry.id   AF-A0A3B1D4G9-F1
#
_cell.length_a   1.000
_cell.length_b   1.000
_cell.length_c   1.000
_cell.angle_alpha   90.00
_cell.angle_beta   90.00
_cell.angle_gamma   90.00
#
_symmetry.space_group_name_H-M   'P 1'
#
loop_
_entity.id
_entity.type
_entity.pdbx_description
1 polymer ?
#
loop_
_entity_poly.entity_id
_entity_poly.type
_entity_poly.pdbx_seq_one_letter_code
_entity_poly.pdbx_strand_id
1 'polypeptide(L)' 'AESSGIRMLQKFAKTMRRHRNGLLNWYDYPISTGPLEGTNNKIKTLQRQAYGYRDMEYFRLKLFALHRSSYKLIG' A
#
# COMPACT_ATOMS: atom_id res chain seq x y z
N ALA A 1 -13.80 8.60 -22.49
CA ALA A 1 -12.94 9.13 -21.41
C ALA A 1 -11.84 10.05 -21.91
N GLU A 2 -11.15 9.75 -23.01
CA GLU A 2 -10.12 10.67 -23.54
C GLU A 2 -10.68 11.83 -24.36
N SER A 3 -11.72 11.57 -25.15
CA SER A 3 -12.44 12.61 -25.89
C SER A 3 -13.47 13.37 -25.03
N SER A 4 -13.57 13.08 -23.72
CA SER A 4 -14.64 13.63 -22.89
C SER A 4 -14.43 15.09 -22.48
N GLY A 5 -13.33 15.74 -22.89
CA GLY A 5 -12.97 17.12 -22.52
C GLY A 5 -12.59 17.32 -21.03
N ILE A 6 -12.92 16.37 -20.16
CA ILE A 6 -12.67 16.44 -18.72
C ILE A 6 -11.25 15.96 -18.42
N ARG A 7 -10.38 16.88 -18.01
CA ARG A 7 -8.95 16.63 -17.74
C ARG A 7 -8.69 15.47 -16.77
N MET A 8 -9.51 15.31 -15.75
CA MET A 8 -9.40 14.22 -14.77
C MET A 8 -9.61 12.85 -15.43
N LEU A 9 -10.66 12.70 -16.24
CA LEU A 9 -10.97 11.46 -16.95
C LEU A 9 -9.93 11.13 -18.03
N GLN A 10 -9.39 12.14 -18.69
CA GLN A 10 -8.28 11.98 -19.63
C GLN A 10 -7.02 11.45 -18.94
N LYS A 11 -6.64 12.02 -17.79
CA LYS A 11 -5.48 11.55 -17.00
C LYS A 11 -5.69 10.11 -16.50
N PHE A 12 -6.90 9.80 -16.04
CA PHE A 12 -7.26 8.45 -15.61
C PHE A 12 -7.13 7.45 -16.77
N ALA A 13 -7.71 7.74 -17.94
CA ALA A 13 -7.63 6.88 -19.12
C ALA A 13 -6.18 6.64 -19.57
N LYS A 14 -5.34 7.68 -19.58
CA LYS A 14 -3.90 7.55 -19.86
C LYS A 14 -3.19 6.63 -18.87
N THR A 15 -3.54 6.74 -17.58
CA THR A 15 -2.97 5.90 -16.52
C THR A 15 -3.37 4.43 -16.70
N MET A 16 -4.65 4.17 -17.02
CA MET A 16 -5.11 2.81 -17.32
C MET A 16 -4.41 2.21 -18.54
N ARG A 17 -4.24 2.98 -19.63
CA ARG A 17 -3.51 2.47 -20.81
C ARG A 17 -2.06 2.14 -20.52
N ARG A 18 -1.38 2.93 -19.68
CA ARG A 18 0.00 2.67 -19.28
C ARG A 18 0.13 1.37 -18.49
N HIS A 19 -0.84 1.08 -17.64
CA HIS A 19 -0.84 -0.09 -16.75
C HIS A 19 -1.64 -1.29 -17.29
N ARG A 20 -2.10 -1.23 -18.54
CA ARG A 20 -2.99 -2.25 -19.14
C ARG A 20 -2.45 -3.67 -19.03
N ASN A 21 -1.14 -3.85 -19.19
CA ASN A 21 -0.53 -5.19 -19.16
C ASN A 21 -0.64 -5.80 -17.76
N GLY A 22 -0.40 -5.03 -16.70
CA GLY A 22 -0.58 -5.51 -15.32
C GLY A 22 -2.04 -5.80 -14.99
N LEU A 23 -2.97 -5.00 -15.52
CA LEU A 23 -4.41 -5.22 -15.35
C LEU A 23 -4.88 -6.52 -16.04
N LEU A 24 -4.41 -6.78 -17.26
CA LEU A 24 -4.75 -8.00 -18.00
C LEU A 24 -4.10 -9.25 -17.38
N ASN A 25 -2.83 -9.15 -16.97
CA ASN A 25 -2.12 -10.26 -16.33
C ASN A 25 -2.76 -10.72 -15.02
N TRP A 26 -3.53 -9.88 -14.35
CA TRP A 26 -4.26 -10.28 -13.14
C TRP A 26 -5.30 -11.37 -13.40
N TYR A 27 -5.89 -11.41 -14.60
CA TYR A 27 -6.85 -12.46 -14.98
C TYR A 27 -6.18 -13.84 -15.08
N ASP A 28 -4.94 -13.89 -15.54
CA ASP A 28 -4.15 -15.12 -15.61
C ASP A 28 -3.53 -15.48 -14.25
N TYR A 29 -3.10 -14.46 -13.50
CA TYR A 29 -2.41 -14.59 -12.22
C TYR A 29 -3.01 -13.63 -11.17
N PRO A 30 -3.98 -14.10 -10.36
CA PRO A 30 -4.68 -13.24 -9.40
C PRO A 30 -3.81 -12.95 -8.17
N ILE A 31 -2.84 -12.05 -8.33
CA ILE A 31 -2.00 -11.55 -7.25
C ILE A 31 -2.68 -10.33 -6.62
N SER A 32 -2.95 -10.39 -5.31
CA SER A 32 -3.53 -9.29 -4.55
C SER A 32 -2.43 -8.40 -3.93
N THR A 33 -2.57 -7.08 -4.06
CA THR A 33 -1.75 -6.11 -3.32
C THR A 33 -2.21 -5.92 -1.88
N GLY A 34 -3.32 -6.54 -1.46
CA GLY A 34 -3.91 -6.38 -0.12
C GLY A 34 -2.94 -6.65 1.03
N PRO A 35 -2.21 -7.79 1.07
CA PRO A 35 -1.22 -8.05 2.12
C PRO A 35 -0.08 -7.02 2.17
N LEU A 36 0.36 -6.54 0.99
CA LEU A 36 1.40 -5.53 0.87
C LEU A 36 0.89 -4.18 1.41
N GLU A 37 -0.33 -3.78 1.04
CA GLU A 37 -0.98 -2.57 1.55
C GLU A 37 -1.21 -2.64 3.06
N GLY A 38 -1.63 -3.79 3.58
CA GLY A 38 -1.76 -4.03 5.01
C GLY A 38 -0.43 -3.86 5.75
N THR A 39 0.65 -4.38 5.19
CA THR A 39 2.01 -4.19 5.73
C THR A 39 2.41 -2.71 5.71
N ASN A 40 2.19 -2.01 4.60
CA ASN A 40 2.45 -0.58 4.47
C ASN A 40 1.67 0.24 5.51
N ASN A 41 0.41 -0.11 5.77
CA ASN A 41 -0.40 0.55 6.79
C ASN A 41 0.13 0.30 8.20
N LYS A 42 0.53 -0.94 8.52
CA LYS A 42 1.18 -1.26 9.81
C LYS A 42 2.46 -0.45 10.03
N ILE A 43 3.31 -0.33 8.99
CA ILE A 43 4.55 0.48 9.05
C ILE A 43 4.23 1.95 9.29
N LYS A 44 3.27 2.51 8.54
CA LYS A 44 2.84 3.91 8.72
C LYS A 44 2.29 4.17 10.12
N THR A 45 1.58 3.23 10.72
CA THR A 45 1.12 3.34 12.11
C THR A 45 2.28 3.29 13.08
N LEU A 46 3.21 2.36 12.91
CA LEU A 46 4.41 2.25 13.75
C LEU A 46 5.26 3.53 13.67
N GLN A 47 5.42 4.12 12.50
CA GLN A 47 6.11 5.40 12.31
C GLN A 47 5.46 6.52 13.13
N ARG A 48 4.13 6.65 13.12
CA ARG A 48 3.40 7.64 13.92
C ARG A 48 3.60 7.42 15.43
N GLN A 49 3.60 6.17 15.88
CA GLN A 49 3.86 5.82 17.29
C GLN A 49 5.32 6.03 17.70
N ALA A 50 6.23 6.10 16.73
CA ALA A 50 7.65 6.29 16.95
C ALA A 50 8.09 7.76 16.96
N TYR A 51 7.17 8.70 16.78
CA TYR A 51 7.49 10.13 16.89
C TYR A 51 8.02 10.45 18.29
N GLY A 52 9.19 11.10 18.35
CA GLY A 52 9.87 11.42 19.60
C GLY A 52 10.76 10.29 20.15
N TYR A 53 10.94 9.18 19.42
CA TYR A 53 11.91 8.17 19.81
C TYR A 53 13.33 8.76 19.75
N ARG A 54 14.05 8.65 20.86
CA ARG A 54 15.47 9.02 20.95
C ARG A 54 16.37 7.92 20.41
N ASP A 55 15.89 6.68 20.42
CA ASP A 55 16.59 5.48 19.96
C ASP A 55 15.95 4.94 18.68
N MET A 56 16.67 5.10 17.57
CA MET A 56 16.26 4.61 16.25
C MET A 56 16.51 3.11 16.05
N GLU A 57 17.41 2.50 16.82
CA GLU A 57 17.62 1.04 16.79
C GLU A 57 16.39 0.33 17.34
N TYR A 58 15.80 0.86 18.42
CA TYR A 58 14.55 0.36 18.96
C TYR A 58 13.40 0.41 17.93
N PHE A 59 13.34 1.48 17.12
CA PHE A 59 12.38 1.58 16.02
C PHE A 59 12.63 0.51 14.93
N ARG A 60 13.89 0.31 14.53
CA ARG A 60 14.27 -0.73 13.55
C ARG A 60 13.88 -2.13 14.04
N LEU A 61 14.14 -2.44 15.30
CA LEU A 61 13.77 -3.72 15.90
C LEU A 61 12.25 -3.93 15.89
N LYS A 62 11.47 -2.90 16.25
CA LYS A 62 10.00 -2.96 16.14
C LYS A 62 9.52 -3.16 14.71
N LEU A 63 10.17 -2.53 13.73
CA LEU A 63 9.85 -2.70 12.32
C LEU A 63 10.08 -4.14 11.85
N PHE A 64 11.20 -4.76 12.24
CA PHE A 64 11.46 -6.17 11.93
C PHE A 64 10.47 -7.11 12.61
N ALA A 65 10.05 -6.80 13.85
CA ALA A 65 9.07 -7.60 14.58
C ALA A 65 7.62 -7.47 14.07
N LEU A 66 7.33 -6.48 13.20
CA LEU A 66 5.99 -6.10 12.77
C LEU A 66 5.19 -7.24 12.10
N HIS A 67 5.88 -8.16 11.43
CA HIS A 67 5.25 -9.34 10.80
C HIS A 67 4.69 -10.34 11.83
N ARG A 68 5.19 -10.32 13.07
CA ARG A 68 4.71 -11.16 14.17
C ARG A 68 3.54 -10.54 14.94
N SER A 69 3.33 -9.24 14.75
CA SER A 69 2.26 -8.49 15.42
C SER A 69 0.94 -8.71 14.69
N SER A 70 0.12 -9.65 15.19
CA SER A 70 -1.28 -9.79 14.80
C SER A 70 -2.14 -8.94 15.73
N TYR A 71 -2.87 -7.97 15.16
CA TYR A 71 -3.92 -7.29 15.91
C TYR A 71 -5.09 -8.27 15.99
N LYS A 72 -5.24 -8.95 17.14
CA LYS A 72 -6.53 -9.57 17.47
C LYS A 72 -7.51 -8.43 17.69
N LEU A 73 -8.54 -8.36 16.86
CA LEU A 73 -9.73 -7.56 17.14
C LEU A 73 -10.39 -8.17 18.37
N ILE A 74 -10.01 -7.70 19.55
CA ILE A 74 -10.69 -8.03 20.79
C ILE A 74 -11.79 -6.97 20.89
N GLY A 75 -12.99 -7.36 20.49
CA GLY A 75 -14.24 -6.69 20.86
C GLY A 75 -14.79 -7.33 22.12
#